data_AF-A0A538RLX6-F1
#
_entry.id   AF-A0A538RLX6-F1
#
_cell.length_a   1.000
_cell.length_b   1.000
_cell.length_c   1.000
_cell.angle_alpha   90.00
_cell.angle_beta   90.00
_cell.angle_gamma   90.00
#
_symmetry.space_group_name_H-M   'P 1'
#
loop_
_entity.id
_entity.type
_entity.pdbx_description
1 polymer ?
#
loop_
_entity_poly.entity_id
_entity_poly.type
_entity_poly.pdbx_seq_one_letter_code
_entity_poly.pdbx_strand_id
1 'polypeptide(L)'
;MNLFEQTKQVLEWPRLLEVLAGHARSSMGAARCRVLELATSLHDSERRQQETTEMGQLQSSGEALPVLAFPDIRDPLDRAKKGAALEVRELRDCTMVLELLEECGRFVKRHQQDAPALASVAHPLQSVGELRSVKTALVTAIHPDGSIKESATPELQGLTHQAHALKQQMRHQVDQILHSR
;
A
#
# COMPACT_ATOMS: atom_id res chain seq x y z
N MET A 1 29.29 -29.81 -5.26
CA MET A 1 28.24 -29.12 -4.46
C MET A 1 28.82 -28.84 -3.10
N ASN A 2 28.80 -27.60 -2.61
CA ASN A 2 29.28 -27.29 -1.26
C ASN A 2 28.20 -27.69 -0.22
N LEU A 3 28.57 -27.72 1.07
CA LEU A 3 27.66 -28.11 2.15
C LEU A 3 26.40 -27.22 2.21
N PHE A 4 26.54 -25.93 1.89
CA PHE A 4 25.44 -24.98 1.89
C PHE A 4 24.37 -25.29 0.83
N GLU A 5 24.80 -25.63 -0.39
CA GLU A 5 23.90 -26.06 -1.47
C GLU A 5 23.25 -27.42 -1.15
N GLN A 6 23.96 -28.34 -0.50
CA GLN A 6 23.37 -29.59 0.00
C GLN A 6 22.29 -29.31 1.05
N THR A 7 22.54 -28.41 2.00
CA THR A 7 21.56 -28.00 3.01
C THR A 7 20.31 -27.38 2.36
N LYS A 8 20.47 -26.48 1.39
CA LYS A 8 19.33 -25.90 0.65
C LYS A 8 18.49 -26.97 -0.05
N GLN A 9 19.12 -27.99 -0.64
CA GLN A 9 18.41 -29.10 -1.27
C GLN A 9 17.67 -29.96 -0.25
N VAL A 10 18.33 -30.36 0.85
CA VAL A 10 17.73 -31.21 1.89
C VAL A 10 16.55 -30.52 2.58
N LEU A 11 16.62 -29.21 2.79
CA LEU A 11 15.53 -28.41 3.33
C LEU A 11 14.40 -28.15 2.33
N GLU A 12 14.55 -28.59 1.08
CA GLU A 12 13.67 -28.21 -0.04
C GLU A 12 13.46 -26.68 -0.10
N TRP A 13 14.53 -25.89 0.10
CA TRP A 13 14.43 -24.45 0.33
C TRP A 13 13.56 -23.71 -0.70
N PRO A 14 13.70 -23.93 -2.03
CA PRO A 14 12.81 -23.28 -3.01
C PRO A 14 11.32 -23.61 -2.81
N ARG A 15 10.98 -24.85 -2.41
CA ARG A 15 9.60 -25.27 -2.14
C ARG A 15 9.05 -24.55 -0.91
N LEU A 16 9.85 -24.43 0.16
CA LEU A 16 9.48 -23.68 1.34
C LEU A 16 9.18 -22.20 1.01
N LEU A 17 10.00 -21.58 0.17
CA LEU A 17 9.78 -20.19 -0.25
C LEU A 17 8.50 -20.00 -1.06
N GLU A 18 8.11 -20.96 -1.90
CA GLU A 18 6.83 -20.92 -2.61
C GLU A 18 5.64 -21.04 -1.66
N VAL A 19 5.72 -21.92 -0.66
CA VAL A 19 4.68 -22.02 0.39
C VAL A 19 4.59 -20.70 1.15
N LEU A 20 5.72 -20.14 1.57
CA LEU A 20 5.76 -18.85 2.27
C LEU A 20 5.17 -17.71 1.41
N ALA A 21 5.52 -17.67 0.12
CA ALA A 21 4.98 -16.68 -0.82
C ALA A 21 3.46 -16.79 -0.98
N GLY A 22 2.90 -18.01 -0.89
CA GLY A 22 1.46 -18.26 -0.88
C GLY A 22 0.72 -17.67 0.33
N HIS A 23 1.42 -17.42 1.43
CA HIS A 23 0.87 -16.77 2.64
C HIS A 23 1.07 -15.26 2.67
N ALA A 24 1.82 -14.68 1.73
CA ALA A 24 2.00 -13.24 1.66
C ALA A 24 0.71 -12.52 1.25
N ARG A 25 0.52 -11.30 1.76
CA ARG A 25 -0.71 -10.50 1.56
C ARG A 25 -0.64 -9.50 0.40
N SER A 26 0.53 -9.37 -0.23
CA SER A 26 0.73 -8.54 -1.41
C SER A 26 1.61 -9.26 -2.44
N SER A 27 1.47 -8.89 -3.71
CA SER A 27 2.33 -9.42 -4.80
C SER A 27 3.80 -9.11 -4.55
N MET A 28 4.09 -7.91 -4.03
CA MET A 28 5.44 -7.51 -3.62
C MET A 28 5.98 -8.38 -2.47
N GLY A 29 5.16 -8.67 -1.46
CA GLY A 29 5.52 -9.59 -0.38
C GLY A 29 5.81 -11.00 -0.88
N ALA A 30 4.94 -11.54 -1.75
CA ALA A 30 5.12 -12.86 -2.35
C ALA A 30 6.42 -12.93 -3.18
N ALA A 31 6.70 -11.91 -4.00
CA ALA A 31 7.94 -11.82 -4.74
C ALA A 31 9.16 -11.76 -3.81
N ARG A 32 9.08 -11.01 -2.70
CA ARG A 32 10.14 -10.93 -1.70
C ARG A 32 10.40 -12.28 -1.02
N CYS A 33 9.36 -13.03 -0.69
CA CYS A 33 9.47 -14.37 -0.09
C CYS A 33 10.23 -15.34 -1.01
N ARG A 34 9.94 -15.34 -2.33
CA ARG A 34 10.56 -16.25 -3.31
C ARG A 34 12.07 -16.08 -3.47
N VAL A 35 12.59 -14.89 -3.17
CA VAL A 35 14.01 -14.56 -3.33
C VAL A 35 14.76 -14.51 -2.00
N LEU A 36 14.17 -15.02 -0.91
CA LEU A 36 14.85 -15.11 0.38
C LEU A 36 15.97 -16.15 0.31
N GLU A 37 17.18 -15.72 0.63
CA GLU A 37 18.32 -16.62 0.78
C GLU A 37 18.35 -17.25 2.18
N LEU A 38 18.77 -18.52 2.25
CA LEU A 38 19.10 -19.17 3.50
C LEU A 38 20.18 -18.34 4.22
N ALA A 39 20.02 -18.09 5.51
CA ALA A 39 20.97 -17.29 6.27
C ALA A 39 22.37 -17.95 6.27
N THR A 40 23.41 -17.15 6.08
CA THR A 40 24.80 -17.61 6.00
C THR A 40 25.56 -17.48 7.31
N SER A 41 24.91 -16.95 8.35
CA SER A 41 25.47 -16.78 9.70
C SER A 41 24.43 -17.12 10.76
N LEU A 42 24.90 -17.53 11.94
CA LEU A 42 24.04 -17.74 13.10
C LEU A 42 23.33 -16.43 13.49
N HIS A 43 24.07 -15.32 13.50
CA HIS A 43 23.54 -14.00 13.83
C HIS A 43 22.37 -13.59 12.92
N ASP A 44 22.49 -13.78 11.61
CA ASP A 44 21.39 -13.51 10.67
C ASP A 44 20.19 -14.42 10.90
N SER A 45 20.44 -15.68 11.27
CA SER A 45 19.38 -16.66 11.55
C SER A 45 18.60 -16.27 12.80
N GLU A 46 19.31 -15.96 13.90
CA GLU A 46 18.73 -15.51 15.16
C GLU A 46 17.95 -14.22 15.00
N ARG A 47 18.49 -13.24 14.26
CA ARG A 47 17.79 -11.98 13.98
C ARG A 47 16.47 -12.20 13.23
N ARG A 48 16.48 -12.97 12.14
CA ARG A 48 15.24 -13.28 11.37
C ARG A 48 14.24 -14.11 12.18
N GLN A 49 14.74 -15.02 13.02
CA GLN A 49 13.90 -15.79 13.94
C GLN A 49 13.24 -14.88 14.98
N GLN A 50 13.99 -13.92 15.53
CA GLN A 50 13.47 -12.96 16.51
C GLN A 50 12.39 -12.07 15.88
N GLU A 51 12.62 -11.52 14.68
CA GLU A 51 11.63 -10.75 13.92
C GLU A 51 10.33 -11.55 13.71
N THR A 52 10.45 -12.82 13.36
CA THR A 52 9.30 -13.72 13.16
C THR A 52 8.58 -14.03 14.47
N THR A 53 9.34 -14.25 15.55
CA THR A 53 8.82 -14.56 16.89
C THR A 53 8.01 -13.38 17.44
N GLU A 54 8.56 -12.17 17.35
CA GLU A 54 7.87 -10.95 17.78
C GLU A 54 6.59 -10.72 16.99
N MET A 55 6.62 -10.88 15.66
CA MET A 55 5.41 -10.76 14.84
C MET A 55 4.34 -11.81 15.22
N GLY A 56 4.75 -13.04 15.52
CA GLY A 56 3.86 -14.09 15.99
C GLY A 56 3.24 -13.81 17.36
N GLN A 57 3.99 -13.19 18.27
CA GLN A 57 3.49 -12.74 19.58
C GLN A 57 2.44 -11.63 19.40
N LEU A 58 2.73 -10.63 18.57
CA LEU A 58 1.78 -9.55 18.28
C LEU A 58 0.51 -10.09 17.62
N GLN A 59 0.62 -11.03 16.69
CA GLN A 59 -0.55 -11.68 16.08
C GLN A 59 -1.38 -12.47 17.11
N SER A 60 -0.72 -13.11 18.08
CA SER A 60 -1.38 -13.89 19.13
C SER A 60 -2.00 -13.05 20.25
N SER A 61 -1.65 -11.76 20.33
CA SER A 61 -2.20 -10.82 21.33
C SER A 61 -3.70 -10.53 21.16
N GLY A 62 -4.26 -10.84 19.98
CA GLY A 62 -5.64 -10.51 19.62
C GLY A 62 -5.85 -9.08 19.12
N GLU A 63 -4.81 -8.24 19.09
CA GLU A 63 -4.88 -6.93 18.46
C GLU A 63 -5.05 -7.05 16.94
N ALA A 64 -5.89 -6.19 16.36
CA ALA A 64 -6.07 -6.11 14.92
C ALA A 64 -4.77 -5.62 14.24
N LEU A 65 -4.23 -6.46 13.35
CA LEU A 65 -3.09 -6.10 12.52
C LEU A 65 -3.54 -5.21 11.34
N PRO A 66 -2.69 -4.27 10.87
CA PRO A 66 -2.91 -3.55 9.63
C PRO A 66 -3.18 -4.50 8.46
N VAL A 67 -4.06 -4.12 7.54
CA VAL A 67 -4.35 -4.94 6.35
C VAL A 67 -3.18 -4.82 5.37
N LEU A 68 -2.31 -5.83 5.35
CA LEU A 68 -1.08 -5.83 4.55
C LEU A 68 -1.29 -6.10 3.04
N ALA A 69 -2.51 -5.90 2.53
CA ALA A 69 -2.81 -5.99 1.11
C ALA A 69 -2.72 -4.60 0.47
N PHE A 70 -1.87 -4.46 -0.54
CA PHE A 70 -1.64 -3.19 -1.21
C PHE A 70 -1.24 -3.41 -2.68
N PRO A 71 -1.53 -2.44 -3.56
CA PRO A 71 -1.15 -2.50 -4.97
C PRO A 71 0.38 -2.35 -5.14
N ASP A 72 0.92 -3.02 -6.15
CA ASP A 72 2.31 -2.80 -6.57
C ASP A 72 2.41 -1.53 -7.40
N ILE A 73 3.02 -0.49 -6.84
CA ILE A 73 3.14 0.83 -7.47
C ILE A 73 4.54 1.09 -8.06
N ARG A 74 5.43 0.09 -8.11
CA ARG A 74 6.82 0.29 -8.58
C ARG A 74 6.88 0.75 -10.03
N ASP A 75 6.15 0.09 -10.92
CA ASP A 75 6.12 0.45 -12.35
C ASP A 75 5.59 1.88 -12.56
N PRO A 76 4.44 2.30 -11.99
CA PRO A 76 4.01 3.69 -12.01
C PRO A 76 5.08 4.66 -11.51
N LEU A 77 5.69 4.40 -10.35
CA LEU A 77 6.71 5.28 -9.77
C LEU A 77 7.97 5.39 -10.65
N ASP A 78 8.41 4.30 -11.28
CA ASP A 78 9.55 4.30 -12.20
C ASP A 78 9.28 5.11 -13.47
N ARG A 79 8.03 5.08 -13.97
CA ARG A 79 7.62 5.96 -15.09
C ARG A 79 7.57 7.41 -14.63
N ALA A 80 6.99 7.69 -13.46
CA ALA A 80 6.88 9.04 -12.90
C ALA A 80 8.25 9.68 -12.67
N LYS A 81 9.23 8.90 -12.19
CA LYS A 81 10.63 9.33 -12.05
C LYS A 81 11.25 9.80 -13.37
N LYS A 82 10.78 9.28 -14.51
CA LYS A 82 11.22 9.67 -15.87
C LYS A 82 10.37 10.81 -16.47
N GLY A 83 9.49 11.42 -15.67
CA GLY A 83 8.64 12.55 -16.08
C GLY A 83 7.28 12.15 -16.66
N ALA A 84 6.90 10.86 -16.63
CA ALA A 84 5.57 10.46 -17.05
C ALA A 84 4.50 10.91 -16.04
N ALA A 85 3.35 11.35 -16.52
CA ALA A 85 2.20 11.58 -15.67
C ALA A 85 1.60 10.24 -15.21
N LEU A 86 1.15 10.20 -13.95
CA LEU A 86 0.40 9.09 -13.40
C LEU A 86 -1.09 9.26 -13.69
N GLU A 87 -1.75 8.17 -14.05
CA GLU A 87 -3.20 8.12 -14.16
C GLU A 87 -3.86 8.20 -12.78
N VAL A 88 -5.13 8.61 -12.75
CA VAL A 88 -5.88 8.78 -11.49
C VAL A 88 -5.92 7.50 -10.65
N ARG A 89 -6.03 6.34 -11.30
CA ARG A 89 -6.02 5.04 -10.62
C ARG A 89 -4.66 4.73 -9.99
N GLU A 90 -3.56 5.05 -10.68
CA GLU A 90 -2.20 4.90 -10.14
C GLU A 90 -1.97 5.84 -8.95
N LEU A 91 -2.48 7.06 -9.03
CA LEU A 91 -2.44 8.03 -7.93
C LEU A 91 -3.27 7.58 -6.71
N ARG A 92 -4.45 6.99 -6.93
CA ARG A 92 -5.24 6.35 -5.87
C ARG A 92 -4.46 5.20 -5.23
N ASP A 93 -3.80 4.37 -6.04
CA ASP A 93 -3.00 3.24 -5.54
C ASP A 93 -1.83 3.72 -4.68
N CYS A 94 -1.18 4.83 -5.05
CA CYS A 94 -0.20 5.51 -4.21
C CYS A 94 -0.80 5.96 -2.86
N THR A 95 -2.03 6.48 -2.84
CA THR A 95 -2.72 6.84 -1.59
C THR A 95 -2.90 5.63 -0.68
N MET A 96 -3.37 4.51 -1.23
CA MET A 96 -3.56 3.27 -0.46
C MET A 96 -2.25 2.80 0.19
N VAL A 97 -1.14 2.86 -0.57
CA VAL A 97 0.19 2.50 -0.05
C VAL A 97 0.64 3.48 1.04
N LEU A 98 0.47 4.79 0.85
CA LEU A 98 0.84 5.81 1.85
C LEU A 98 0.04 5.66 3.16
N GLU A 99 -1.25 5.35 3.06
CA GLU A 99 -2.10 5.09 4.23
C GLU A 99 -1.63 3.85 5.00
N LEU A 100 -1.36 2.76 4.30
CA LEU A 100 -0.84 1.53 4.90
C LEU A 100 0.52 1.75 5.56
N LEU A 101 1.43 2.49 4.93
CA LEU A 101 2.74 2.81 5.49
C LEU A 101 2.61 3.59 6.82
N GLU A 102 1.70 4.56 6.90
CA GLU A 102 1.41 5.28 8.15
C GLU A 102 0.75 4.38 9.21
N GLU A 103 -0.14 3.47 8.81
CA GLU A 103 -0.76 2.51 9.70
C GLU A 103 0.26 1.53 10.30
N CYS A 104 1.08 0.91 9.46
CA CYS A 104 2.18 0.03 9.88
C CYS A 104 3.19 0.76 10.77
N GLY A 105 3.59 1.99 10.40
CA GLY A 105 4.50 2.79 11.20
C GLY A 105 3.95 3.10 12.59
N ARG A 106 2.66 3.45 12.71
CA ARG A 106 1.99 3.66 14.00
C ARG A 106 1.88 2.36 14.80
N PHE A 107 1.50 1.27 14.15
CA PHE A 107 1.36 -0.03 14.79
C PHE A 107 2.67 -0.48 15.42
N VAL A 108 3.76 -0.49 14.65
CA VAL A 108 5.06 -0.94 15.15
C VAL A 108 5.64 0.02 16.19
N LYS A 109 5.46 1.34 16.04
CA LYS A 109 5.89 2.32 17.05
C LYS A 109 5.21 2.09 18.40
N ARG A 110 3.93 1.70 18.41
CA ARG A 110 3.20 1.37 19.64
C ARG A 110 3.80 0.17 20.36
N HIS A 111 4.27 -0.81 19.59
CA HIS A 111 4.83 -2.08 20.05
C HIS A 111 6.35 -2.09 20.17
N GLN A 112 7.01 -0.93 20.10
CA GLN A 112 8.47 -0.87 20.03
C GLN A 112 9.20 -1.45 21.26
N GLN A 113 8.53 -1.50 22.42
CA GLN A 113 9.08 -2.07 23.65
C GLN A 113 8.93 -3.60 23.68
N ASP A 114 7.80 -4.11 23.19
CA ASP A 114 7.47 -5.54 23.19
C ASP A 114 8.07 -6.27 21.98
N ALA A 115 8.26 -5.55 20.87
CA ALA A 115 8.77 -6.06 19.60
C ALA A 115 9.91 -5.17 19.03
N PRO A 116 11.07 -5.09 19.72
CA PRO A 116 12.17 -4.21 19.33
C PRO A 116 12.85 -4.61 18.01
N ALA A 117 12.95 -5.91 17.68
CA ALA A 117 13.55 -6.34 16.42
C ALA A 117 12.65 -5.95 15.24
N LEU A 118 11.33 -6.14 15.37
CA LEU A 118 10.36 -5.70 14.38
C LEU A 118 10.36 -4.17 14.21
N ALA A 119 10.49 -3.43 15.32
CA ALA A 119 10.63 -1.98 15.29
C ALA A 119 11.88 -1.50 14.55
N SER A 120 12.99 -2.23 14.68
CA SER A 120 14.20 -1.95 13.92
C SER A 120 13.98 -2.12 12.40
N VAL A 121 13.33 -3.21 11.97
CA VAL A 121 13.01 -3.45 10.55
C VAL A 121 12.06 -2.39 9.99
N ALA A 122 11.11 -1.93 10.80
CA ALA A 122 10.13 -0.92 10.42
C ALA A 122 10.68 0.52 10.48
N HIS A 123 11.92 0.74 10.91
CA HIS A 123 12.49 2.09 11.05
C HIS A 123 12.36 2.97 9.79
N PRO A 124 12.58 2.46 8.56
CA PRO A 124 12.39 3.26 7.34
C PRO A 124 10.97 3.82 7.16
N LEU A 125 9.95 3.21 7.79
CA LEU A 125 8.57 3.71 7.74
C LEU A 125 8.41 5.06 8.45
N GLN A 126 9.36 5.46 9.31
CA GLN A 126 9.30 6.73 10.03
C GLN A 126 9.47 7.93 9.07
N SER A 127 10.18 7.76 7.96
CA SER A 127 10.36 8.80 6.93
C SER A 127 9.10 9.10 6.13
N VAL A 128 8.07 8.24 6.22
CA VAL A 128 6.78 8.43 5.52
C VAL A 128 6.08 9.72 5.96
N GLY A 129 6.40 10.24 7.15
CA GLY A 129 5.89 11.53 7.63
C GLY A 129 6.17 12.70 6.69
N GLU A 130 7.26 12.65 5.92
CA GLU A 130 7.63 13.67 4.93
C GLU A 130 6.66 13.69 3.74
N LEU A 131 5.98 12.59 3.47
CA LEU A 131 5.04 12.42 2.35
C LEU A 131 3.59 12.77 2.74
N ARG A 132 3.34 13.26 3.96
CA ARG A 132 2.00 13.57 4.47
C ARG A 132 1.28 14.64 3.64
N SER A 133 2.02 15.61 3.11
CA SER A 133 1.47 16.65 2.22
C SER A 133 0.97 16.05 0.90
N VAL A 134 1.75 15.15 0.31
CA VAL A 134 1.39 14.42 -0.92
C VAL A 134 0.15 13.56 -0.66
N LYS A 135 0.14 12.77 0.42
CA LYS A 135 -1.03 11.97 0.81
C LYS A 135 -2.29 12.84 0.96
N THR A 136 -2.17 13.96 1.67
CA THR A 136 -3.30 14.89 1.88
C THR A 136 -3.82 15.47 0.56
N ALA A 137 -2.92 15.82 -0.37
CA ALA A 137 -3.30 16.31 -1.69
C ALA A 137 -4.06 15.23 -2.48
N LEU A 138 -3.57 13.99 -2.48
CA LEU A 138 -4.22 12.88 -3.18
C LEU A 138 -5.59 12.55 -2.58
N VAL A 139 -5.70 12.47 -1.25
CA VAL A 139 -6.98 12.21 -0.56
C VAL A 139 -7.98 13.34 -0.80
N THR A 140 -7.53 14.59 -0.88
CA THR A 140 -8.42 15.73 -1.16
C THR A 140 -8.92 15.73 -2.60
N ALA A 141 -8.11 15.25 -3.55
CA ALA A 141 -8.43 15.29 -4.97
C ALA A 141 -9.12 14.03 -5.52
N ILE A 142 -8.91 12.85 -4.91
CA ILE A 142 -9.29 11.56 -5.50
C ILE A 142 -10.19 10.79 -4.52
N HIS A 143 -11.27 10.20 -5.04
CA HIS A 143 -12.13 9.28 -4.31
C HIS A 143 -11.51 7.88 -4.21
N PRO A 144 -11.89 7.05 -3.21
CA PRO A 144 -11.41 5.68 -3.11
C PRO A 144 -11.71 4.80 -4.34
N ASP A 145 -12.73 5.12 -5.14
CA ASP A 145 -13.04 4.40 -6.38
C ASP A 145 -12.13 4.78 -7.56
N GLY A 146 -11.29 5.81 -7.40
CA GLY A 146 -10.40 6.33 -8.45
C GLY A 146 -11.04 7.40 -9.33
N SER A 147 -12.18 7.97 -8.94
CA SER A 147 -12.74 9.18 -9.57
C SER A 147 -12.15 10.46 -8.96
N ILE A 148 -12.07 11.52 -9.77
CA ILE A 148 -11.64 12.84 -9.29
C ILE A 148 -12.81 13.52 -8.58
N LYS A 149 -12.56 14.06 -7.39
CA LYS A 149 -13.53 14.87 -6.63
C LYS A 149 -13.82 16.17 -7.37
N GLU A 150 -15.09 16.60 -7.38
CA GLU A 150 -15.45 17.92 -7.92
C GLU A 150 -14.70 19.05 -7.19
N SER A 151 -14.44 18.86 -5.90
CA SER A 151 -13.66 19.76 -5.05
C SER A 151 -12.14 19.61 -5.17
N ALA A 152 -11.62 18.84 -6.13
CA ALA A 152 -10.18 18.64 -6.29
C ALA A 152 -9.45 19.97 -6.56
N THR A 153 -10.11 20.89 -7.27
CA THR A 153 -9.67 22.28 -7.44
C THR A 153 -10.87 23.22 -7.39
N PRO A 154 -10.69 24.49 -6.96
CA PRO A 154 -11.75 25.49 -7.01
C PRO A 154 -12.33 25.69 -8.42
N GLU A 155 -11.47 25.64 -9.44
CA GLU A 155 -11.85 25.81 -10.83
C GLU A 155 -12.72 24.64 -11.32
N LEU A 156 -12.33 23.39 -11.01
CA LEU A 156 -13.12 22.21 -11.35
C LEU A 156 -14.48 22.25 -10.64
N GLN A 157 -14.51 22.67 -9.38
CA GLN A 157 -15.74 22.79 -8.61
C GLN A 157 -16.69 23.81 -9.27
N GLY A 158 -16.17 24.99 -9.64
CA GLY A 158 -16.94 26.02 -10.34
C GLY A 158 -17.50 25.54 -11.67
N LEU A 159 -16.67 24.91 -12.51
CA LEU A 159 -17.09 24.37 -13.81
C LEU A 159 -18.15 23.27 -13.66
N THR A 160 -18.01 22.41 -12.65
CA THR A 160 -18.95 21.31 -12.42
C THR A 160 -20.31 21.84 -11.94
N HIS A 161 -20.32 22.83 -11.05
CA HIS A 161 -21.56 23.51 -10.66
C HIS A 161 -22.26 24.18 -11.84
N GLN A 162 -21.52 24.85 -12.73
CA GLN A 162 -22.07 25.47 -13.94
C GLN A 162 -22.69 24.42 -14.87
N ALA A 163 -22.00 23.29 -15.09
CA ALA A 163 -22.50 22.20 -15.90
C ALA A 163 -23.78 21.57 -15.32
N HIS A 164 -23.84 21.36 -14.00
CA HIS A 164 -25.04 20.86 -13.32
C HIS A 164 -26.22 21.84 -13.43
N ALA A 165 -25.97 23.14 -13.24
CA ALA A 165 -26.99 24.18 -13.37
C ALA A 165 -27.59 24.21 -14.80
N LEU A 166 -26.74 24.17 -15.83
CA LEU A 166 -27.17 24.14 -17.22
C LEU A 166 -27.98 22.86 -17.53
N LYS A 167 -27.55 21.70 -17.01
CA LYS A 167 -28.27 20.43 -17.18
C LYS A 167 -29.66 20.47 -16.55
N GLN A 168 -29.81 21.07 -15.37
CA GLN A 168 -31.11 21.25 -14.72
C GLN A 168 -32.02 22.19 -15.51
N GLN A 169 -31.47 23.28 -16.05
CA GLN A 169 -32.22 24.20 -16.91
C GLN A 169 -32.74 23.51 -18.18
N MET A 170 -31.89 22.74 -18.87
CA MET A 170 -32.28 21.96 -20.05
C MET A 170 -33.39 20.95 -19.72
N ARG A 171 -33.26 20.25 -18.59
CA ARG A 171 -34.27 19.27 -18.14
C ARG A 171 -35.62 19.95 -17.88
N HIS A 172 -35.61 21.09 -17.20
CA HIS A 172 -36.82 21.86 -16.94
C HIS A 172 -37.50 22.33 -18.24
N GLN A 173 -36.73 22.78 -19.23
CA GLN A 173 -37.27 23.16 -20.54
C GLN A 173 -37.90 21.97 -21.28
N VAL A 174 -37.25 20.80 -21.27
CA VAL A 174 -37.80 19.57 -21.87
C VAL A 174 -39.09 19.16 -21.17
N ASP A 175 -39.13 19.20 -19.84
CA ASP A 175 -40.33 18.86 -19.08
C ASP A 175 -41.49 19.82 -19.40
N GLN A 176 -41.23 21.12 -19.53
CA GLN A 176 -42.24 22.11 -19.95
C GLN A 176 -42.80 21.81 -21.35
N ILE A 177 -41.95 21.40 -22.29
CA ILE A 177 -42.37 21.02 -23.65
C ILE A 177 -43.21 19.73 -23.63
N LEU A 178 -42.86 18.76 -22.79
CA LEU A 178 -43.58 17.48 -22.68
C LEU A 178 -44.94 17.61 -21.98
N HIS A 179 -45.06 18.51 -20.99
CA HIS A 179 -46.30 18.75 -20.24
C HIS A 179 -47.19 19.84 -20.86
N SER A 180 -46.80 20.45 -21.98
CA SER A 180 -47.62 21.42 -22.73
C SER A 180 -48.45 20.78 -23.86
N ARG A 181 -48.72 19.46 -23.77
CA ARG A 181 -49.68 18.74 -24.61
C ARG A 181 -50.84 18.20 -23.79
#